data_AF-A0A1H8CCL0-F1
#
_entry.id   AF-A0A1H8CCL0-F1
#
_cell.length_a   1.000
_cell.length_b   1.000
_cell.length_c   1.000
_cell.angle_alpha   90.00
_cell.angle_beta   90.00
_cell.angle_gamma   90.00
#
_symmetry.space_group_name_H-M   'P 1'
#
loop_
_entity.id
_entity.type
_entity.pdbx_description
1 polymer ?
#
loop_
_entity_poly.entity_id
_entity_poly.type
_entity_poly.pdbx_seq_one_letter_code
_entity_poly.pdbx_strand_id
1 'polypeptide(L)'
;MQRLSAKEKLGQKVLVRTINEFLRRRLFTLEAGGNHWENPVIEFEMAGIPAIASVADIGHEELSIHVTLWPNAHGREFIRAAALHSSHRLGRGGFYASAWLERKKGAWLQTSNGLPSVSCTRDRQGEVERLPWEEPLGFSAEGKFFV
;
A
#
# COMPACT_ATOMS: atom_id res chain seq x y z
N MET A 1 -16.82 11.18 -7.05
CA MET A 1 -15.58 10.47 -6.66
C MET A 1 -14.62 10.57 -7.84
N GLN A 2 -13.39 11.05 -7.63
CA GLN A 2 -12.44 11.20 -8.74
C GLN A 2 -12.06 9.81 -9.27
N ARG A 3 -12.06 9.64 -10.60
CA ARG A 3 -11.67 8.39 -11.24
C ARG A 3 -10.15 8.26 -11.18
N LEU A 4 -9.65 7.16 -10.58
CA LEU A 4 -8.23 6.85 -10.56
C LEU A 4 -7.67 6.75 -11.99
N SER A 5 -6.52 7.35 -12.23
CA SER A 5 -5.73 7.16 -13.45
C SER A 5 -5.26 5.72 -13.58
N ALA A 6 -4.79 5.33 -14.78
CA ALA A 6 -4.28 3.98 -15.01
C ALA A 6 -3.17 3.60 -14.02
N LYS A 7 -2.23 4.52 -13.76
CA LYS A 7 -1.14 4.32 -12.78
C LYS A 7 -1.68 4.15 -11.36
N GLU A 8 -2.63 4.97 -10.96
CA GLU A 8 -3.22 4.87 -9.61
C GLU A 8 -4.00 3.58 -9.41
N LYS A 9 -4.65 3.05 -10.45
CA LYS A 9 -5.28 1.71 -10.39
C LYS A 9 -4.27 0.60 -10.18
N LEU A 10 -3.06 0.71 -10.74
CA LEU A 10 -1.97 -0.22 -10.41
C LEU A 10 -1.56 -0.09 -8.94
N GLY A 11 -1.47 1.15 -8.43
CA GLY A 11 -1.30 1.45 -7.00
C GLY A 11 -2.33 0.75 -6.13
N GLN A 12 -3.60 0.96 -6.43
CA GLN A 12 -4.73 0.36 -5.72
C GLN A 12 -4.65 -1.17 -5.71
N LYS A 13 -4.37 -1.80 -6.86
CA LYS A 13 -4.20 -3.24 -6.96
C LYS A 13 -3.11 -3.77 -6.02
N VAL A 14 -1.95 -3.12 -6.00
CA VAL A 14 -0.81 -3.53 -5.14
C VAL A 14 -1.12 -3.26 -3.67
N LEU A 15 -1.76 -2.14 -3.34
CA LEU A 15 -2.14 -1.79 -1.97
C LEU A 15 -3.19 -2.75 -1.39
N VAL A 16 -4.20 -3.12 -2.17
CA VAL A 16 -5.23 -4.08 -1.74
C VAL A 16 -4.58 -5.42 -1.37
N ARG A 17 -3.71 -5.95 -2.24
CA ARG A 17 -2.93 -7.17 -1.96
C ARG A 17 -2.07 -7.06 -0.70
N THR A 18 -1.43 -5.90 -0.52
CA THR A 18 -0.58 -5.63 0.65
C THR A 18 -1.40 -5.63 1.94
N ILE A 19 -2.56 -4.96 1.95
CA ILE A 19 -3.46 -4.91 3.10
C ILE A 19 -4.01 -6.30 3.40
N ASN A 20 -4.41 -7.06 2.39
CA ASN A 20 -4.81 -8.46 2.55
C ASN A 20 -3.71 -9.29 3.21
N GLU A 21 -2.45 -9.11 2.83
CA GLU A 21 -1.33 -9.83 3.43
C GLU A 21 -1.14 -9.45 4.92
N PHE A 22 -1.26 -8.17 5.27
CA PHE A 22 -1.25 -7.74 6.68
C PHE A 22 -2.37 -8.38 7.48
N LEU A 23 -3.59 -8.45 6.92
CA LEU A 23 -4.76 -9.07 7.55
C LEU A 23 -4.60 -10.58 7.70
N ARG A 24 -4.09 -11.29 6.69
CA ARG A 24 -3.81 -12.75 6.75
C ARG A 24 -2.82 -13.08 7.85
N ARG A 25 -1.78 -12.25 8.00
CA ARG A 25 -0.77 -12.37 9.06
C ARG A 25 -1.28 -11.90 10.42
N ARG A 26 -2.52 -11.40 10.50
CA ARG A 26 -3.16 -10.87 11.71
C ARG A 26 -2.31 -9.79 12.38
N LEU A 27 -1.64 -8.97 11.57
CA LEU A 27 -0.85 -7.86 12.10
C LEU A 27 -1.80 -6.79 12.64
N PHE A 28 -2.85 -6.44 11.91
CA PHE A 28 -3.93 -5.61 12.44
C PHE A 28 -5.29 -6.19 12.09
N THR A 29 -6.34 -5.69 12.73
CA THR A 29 -7.73 -5.88 12.34
C THR A 29 -8.29 -4.60 11.73
N LEU A 30 -9.42 -4.72 11.03
CA LEU A 30 -10.14 -3.58 10.46
C LEU A 30 -10.93 -2.78 11.51
N GLU A 31 -10.92 -3.23 12.76
CA GLU A 31 -11.54 -2.51 13.87
C GLU A 31 -10.58 -1.43 14.41
N ALA A 32 -11.15 -0.35 14.91
CA ALA A 32 -10.41 0.68 15.63
C ALA A 32 -9.66 0.07 16.84
N GLY A 33 -8.41 0.45 17.05
CA GLY A 33 -7.54 -0.06 18.12
C GLY A 33 -7.02 -1.48 17.90
N GLY A 34 -7.34 -2.13 16.78
CA GLY A 34 -6.98 -3.51 16.47
C GLY A 34 -5.53 -3.72 16.01
N ASN A 35 -4.56 -3.02 16.59
CA ASN A 35 -3.14 -3.20 16.23
C ASN A 35 -2.50 -4.21 17.16
N HIS A 36 -1.72 -5.15 16.61
CA HIS A 36 -1.02 -6.18 17.40
C HIS A 36 0.51 -6.03 17.31
N TRP A 37 1.01 -4.81 17.12
CA TRP A 37 2.40 -4.54 16.78
C TRP A 37 2.88 -3.12 17.10
N GLU A 38 4.18 -2.88 16.87
CA GLU A 38 4.84 -1.57 16.79
C GLU A 38 5.46 -1.34 15.38
N ASN A 39 4.62 -0.95 14.42
CA ASN A 39 4.92 -0.61 13.02
C ASN A 39 5.69 -1.69 12.22
N PRO A 40 5.11 -2.87 11.93
CA PRO A 40 5.81 -4.00 11.37
C PRO A 40 6.25 -3.74 9.94
N VAL A 41 7.36 -4.39 9.58
CA VAL A 41 7.83 -4.52 8.20
C VAL A 41 7.70 -5.99 7.84
N ILE A 42 7.13 -6.27 6.67
CA ILE A 42 7.00 -7.63 6.15
C ILE A 42 7.62 -7.75 4.78
N GLU A 43 8.22 -8.90 4.54
CA GLU A 43 8.58 -9.38 3.22
C GLU A 43 7.62 -10.48 2.79
N PHE A 44 7.25 -10.43 1.51
CA PHE A 44 6.29 -11.36 0.90
C PHE A 44 6.43 -11.33 -0.62
N GLU A 45 5.60 -12.12 -1.30
CA GLU A 45 5.59 -12.21 -2.75
C GLU A 45 4.18 -11.92 -3.30
N MET A 46 4.12 -11.18 -4.41
CA MET A 46 2.90 -10.99 -5.20
C MET A 46 3.06 -11.69 -6.55
N ALA A 47 2.59 -12.94 -6.64
CA ALA A 47 2.62 -13.71 -7.89
C ALA A 47 4.01 -13.72 -8.57
N GLY A 48 5.04 -14.14 -7.83
CA GLY A 48 6.44 -14.18 -8.28
C GLY A 48 7.22 -12.88 -8.05
N ILE A 49 6.56 -11.77 -7.70
CA ILE A 49 7.22 -10.48 -7.53
C ILE A 49 7.59 -10.26 -6.05
N PRO A 50 8.87 -10.11 -5.69
CA PRO A 50 9.28 -9.84 -4.32
C PRO A 50 8.80 -8.46 -3.87
N ALA A 51 8.23 -8.40 -2.67
CA ALA A 51 7.66 -7.19 -2.07
C ALA A 51 8.17 -7.01 -0.63
N ILE A 52 8.35 -5.75 -0.25
CA ILE A 52 8.48 -5.35 1.15
C ILE A 52 7.45 -4.26 1.43
N ALA A 53 6.79 -4.35 2.59
CA ALA A 53 5.80 -3.40 3.02
C ALA A 53 5.96 -3.04 4.49
N SER A 54 5.52 -1.84 4.84
CA SER A 54 5.39 -1.41 6.22
C SER A 54 3.99 -0.86 6.47
N VAL A 55 3.51 -1.03 7.68
CA VAL A 55 2.32 -0.36 8.18
C VAL A 55 2.67 0.43 9.43
N ALA A 56 2.09 1.62 9.57
CA ALA A 56 2.21 2.44 10.76
C ALA A 56 0.87 3.03 11.18
N ASP A 57 0.65 3.15 12.48
CA ASP A 57 -0.48 3.92 13.03
C ASP A 57 -0.16 5.42 12.93
N ILE A 58 -1.04 6.20 12.31
CA ILE A 58 -0.88 7.65 12.14
C ILE A 58 -1.84 8.46 13.01
N GLY A 59 -2.50 7.82 13.96
CA GLY A 59 -3.56 8.38 14.77
C GLY A 59 -4.92 8.31 14.08
N HIS A 60 -5.95 8.74 14.80
CA HIS A 60 -7.34 8.79 14.30
C HIS A 60 -7.91 7.46 13.77
N GLU A 61 -7.32 6.32 14.18
CA GLU A 61 -7.64 4.96 13.69
C GLU A 61 -7.28 4.72 12.22
N GLU A 62 -6.42 5.56 11.66
CA GLU A 62 -5.91 5.39 10.30
C GLU A 62 -4.56 4.69 10.32
N LEU A 63 -4.33 3.85 9.31
CA LEU A 63 -3.07 3.17 9.10
C LEU A 63 -2.40 3.68 7.82
N SER A 64 -1.14 4.07 7.90
CA SER A 64 -0.30 4.37 6.73
C SER A 64 0.36 3.10 6.22
N ILE A 65 0.10 2.77 4.95
CA ILE A 65 0.62 1.58 4.28
C ILE A 65 1.63 2.03 3.23
N HIS A 66 2.85 1.50 3.29
CA HIS A 66 3.86 1.66 2.24
C HIS A 66 4.23 0.30 1.68
N VAL A 67 4.42 0.21 0.37
CA VAL A 67 4.87 -1.02 -0.31
C VAL A 67 5.79 -0.68 -1.46
N THR A 68 6.84 -1.49 -1.63
CA THR A 68 7.69 -1.48 -2.82
C THR A 68 7.89 -2.89 -3.36
N LEU A 69 7.92 -2.99 -4.69
CA LEU A 69 8.20 -4.23 -5.41
C LEU A 69 9.62 -4.19 -5.98
N TRP A 70 10.25 -5.36 -6.10
CA TRP A 70 11.67 -5.49 -6.40
C TRP A 70 12.54 -4.63 -5.47
N PRO A 71 12.42 -4.82 -4.14
CA PRO A 71 13.13 -4.00 -3.18
C PRO A 71 14.65 -4.15 -3.33
N ASN A 72 15.35 -3.02 -3.44
CA ASN A 72 16.80 -2.95 -3.31
C ASN A 72 17.19 -2.66 -1.84
N ALA A 73 18.50 -2.55 -1.56
CA ALA A 73 18.98 -2.25 -0.20
C ALA A 73 18.37 -0.97 0.38
N HIS A 74 18.30 0.11 -0.42
CA HIS A 74 17.70 1.37 -0.02
C HIS A 74 16.20 1.24 0.26
N GLY A 75 15.47 0.47 -0.55
CA GLY A 75 14.06 0.18 -0.33
C GLY A 75 13.81 -0.53 0.99
N ARG A 76 14.67 -1.50 1.34
CA ARG A 76 14.58 -2.24 2.61
C ARG A 76 14.83 -1.34 3.82
N GLU A 77 15.85 -0.50 3.73
CA GLU A 77 16.22 0.45 4.79
C GLU A 77 15.12 1.50 5.02
N PHE A 78 14.55 2.05 3.95
CA PHE A 78 13.68 3.23 4.04
C PHE A 78 12.18 2.93 3.86
N ILE A 79 11.73 1.67 3.81
CA ILE A 79 10.31 1.34 3.55
C ILE A 79 9.35 2.05 4.53
N ARG A 80 9.76 2.22 5.78
CA ARG A 80 8.98 2.92 6.83
C ARG A 80 8.85 4.42 6.60
N ALA A 81 9.79 5.05 5.92
CA ALA A 81 9.79 6.51 5.73
C ALA A 81 8.82 6.92 4.62
N ALA A 82 8.11 8.03 4.78
CA ALA A 82 7.32 8.61 3.69
C ALA A 82 8.22 9.02 2.51
N ALA A 83 7.76 8.78 1.28
CA ALA A 83 8.49 9.13 0.05
C ALA A 83 7.76 10.22 -0.74
N LEU A 84 8.10 11.48 -0.46
CA LEU A 84 7.39 12.66 -1.00
C LEU A 84 7.60 12.84 -2.52
N HIS A 85 8.81 12.56 -3.03
CA HIS A 85 9.16 12.74 -4.43
C HIS A 85 9.22 11.42 -5.20
N SER A 86 8.94 11.45 -6.51
CA SER A 86 8.97 10.27 -7.37
C SER A 86 10.35 9.63 -7.46
N SER A 87 11.42 10.43 -7.44
CA SER A 87 12.81 9.93 -7.40
C SER A 87 13.07 9.10 -6.14
N HIS A 88 12.61 9.56 -4.97
CA HIS A 88 12.74 8.80 -3.71
C HIS A 88 11.93 7.51 -3.76
N ARG A 89 10.73 7.53 -4.36
CA ARG A 89 9.89 6.33 -4.53
C ARG A 89 10.55 5.30 -5.43
N LEU A 90 11.06 5.71 -6.59
CA LEU A 90 11.74 4.83 -7.54
C LEU A 90 13.12 4.37 -7.05
N GLY A 91 13.75 5.11 -6.13
CA GLY A 91 14.99 4.70 -5.49
C GLY A 91 14.84 3.45 -4.60
N ARG A 92 13.62 3.06 -4.24
CA ARG A 92 13.34 1.93 -3.34
C ARG A 92 13.13 0.59 -4.06
N GLY A 93 12.89 0.62 -5.37
CA GLY A 93 12.60 -0.56 -6.17
C GLY A 93 11.95 -0.23 -7.51
N GLY A 94 11.45 -1.25 -8.20
CA GLY A 94 10.78 -1.08 -9.50
C GLY A 94 9.35 -0.51 -9.43
N PHE A 95 8.75 -0.55 -8.23
CA PHE A 95 7.43 0.02 -7.97
C PHE A 95 7.35 0.50 -6.53
N TYR A 96 6.56 1.56 -6.29
CA TYR A 96 6.20 2.02 -4.98
C TYR A 96 4.75 2.50 -4.97
N ALA A 97 4.02 2.18 -3.90
CA ALA A 97 2.76 2.81 -3.56
C ALA A 97 2.68 3.09 -2.06
N SER A 98 1.98 4.16 -1.69
CA SER A 98 1.52 4.36 -0.33
C SER A 98 0.13 4.96 -0.27
N ALA A 99 -0.61 4.64 0.79
CA ALA A 99 -1.95 5.14 1.04
C ALA A 99 -2.34 5.00 2.52
N TRP A 100 -3.48 5.56 2.87
CA TRP A 100 -4.09 5.41 4.19
C TRP A 100 -5.28 4.46 4.15
N LEU A 101 -5.39 3.63 5.18
CA LEU A 101 -6.51 2.76 5.47
C LEU A 101 -7.26 3.33 6.67
N GLU A 102 -8.49 3.77 6.45
CA GLU A 102 -9.36 4.33 7.49
C GLU A 102 -10.23 3.21 8.07
N ARG A 103 -10.24 3.06 9.41
CA ARG A 103 -10.92 1.95 10.10
C ARG A 103 -12.08 2.38 10.99
N LYS A 104 -12.10 3.62 11.47
CA LYS A 104 -13.13 4.12 12.39
C LYS A 104 -14.49 4.27 11.73
N LYS A 105 -14.53 4.75 10.48
CA LYS A 105 -15.80 5.11 9.81
C LYS A 105 -16.32 4.05 8.83
N GLY A 106 -15.53 3.03 8.51
CA GLY A 106 -16.01 1.92 7.68
C GLY A 106 -14.98 1.16 6.85
N ALA A 107 -13.75 1.00 7.34
CA ALA A 107 -12.72 0.13 6.75
C ALA A 107 -12.56 0.31 5.23
N TRP A 108 -11.82 1.31 4.77
CA TRP A 108 -11.54 1.49 3.35
C TRP A 108 -10.16 2.08 3.05
N LEU A 109 -9.66 1.74 1.87
CA LEU A 109 -8.52 2.42 1.28
C LEU A 109 -8.94 3.82 0.83
N GLN A 110 -8.28 4.86 1.34
CA GLN A 110 -8.63 6.24 1.01
C GLN A 110 -8.13 6.60 -0.39
N THR A 111 -9.06 6.78 -1.33
CA THR A 111 -8.77 7.02 -2.75
C THR A 111 -9.49 8.25 -3.33
N SER A 112 -10.34 8.92 -2.56
CA SER A 112 -11.18 10.01 -3.10
C SER A 112 -10.42 11.20 -3.66
N ASN A 113 -9.18 11.42 -3.21
CA ASN A 113 -8.26 12.44 -3.71
C ASN A 113 -7.18 11.87 -4.66
N GLY A 114 -7.43 10.68 -5.22
CA GLY A 114 -6.44 9.92 -5.98
C GLY A 114 -5.50 9.12 -5.09
N LEU A 115 -4.45 8.57 -5.72
CA LEU A 115 -3.34 7.89 -5.06
C LEU A 115 -2.02 8.55 -5.50
N PRO A 116 -1.69 9.72 -4.94
CA PRO A 116 -0.60 10.56 -5.44
C PRO A 116 0.78 9.90 -5.29
N SER A 117 0.93 8.99 -4.33
CA SER A 117 2.18 8.34 -3.98
C SER A 117 2.41 7.02 -4.73
N VAL A 118 2.09 6.97 -6.02
CA VAL A 118 2.34 5.80 -6.88
C VAL A 118 3.43 6.11 -7.90
N SER A 119 4.42 5.22 -8.01
CA SER A 119 5.51 5.31 -9.00
C SER A 119 5.94 3.93 -9.44
N CYS A 120 6.22 3.79 -10.73
CA CYS A 120 6.65 2.53 -11.35
C CYS A 120 7.70 2.85 -12.40
N THR A 121 8.76 2.05 -12.48
CA THR A 121 9.73 2.15 -13.56
C THR A 121 9.12 1.59 -14.85
N ARG A 122 9.55 2.14 -16.00
CA ARG A 122 8.96 1.79 -17.29
C ARG A 122 9.15 0.31 -17.66
N ASP A 123 10.30 -0.26 -17.30
CA ASP A 123 10.65 -1.67 -17.52
C ASP A 123 9.80 -2.65 -16.69
N ARG A 124 9.22 -2.19 -15.58
CA ARG A 124 8.44 -3.01 -14.65
C ARG A 124 6.93 -2.85 -14.77
N GLN A 125 6.45 -1.81 -15.45
CA GLN A 125 5.02 -1.51 -15.55
C GLN A 125 4.20 -2.71 -16.07
N GLY A 126 4.68 -3.38 -17.13
CA GLY A 126 3.98 -4.53 -17.70
C GLY A 126 3.87 -5.72 -16.75
N GLU A 127 4.81 -5.89 -15.81
CA GLU A 127 4.75 -6.93 -14.78
C GLU A 127 3.66 -6.61 -13.74
N VAL A 128 3.56 -5.35 -13.31
CA VAL A 128 2.51 -4.90 -12.36
C VAL A 128 1.12 -4.94 -12.99
N GLU A 129 1.01 -4.62 -14.28
CA GLU A 129 -0.24 -4.72 -15.03
C GLU A 129 -0.78 -6.16 -15.06
N ARG A 130 0.12 -7.14 -15.20
CA ARG A 130 -0.20 -8.58 -15.21
C ARG A 130 -0.53 -9.16 -13.83
N LEU A 131 -0.26 -8.45 -12.73
CA LEU A 131 -0.69 -8.92 -11.41
C LEU A 131 -2.21 -9.15 -11.40
N PRO A 132 -2.69 -10.28 -10.87
CA PRO A 132 -4.11 -10.52 -10.76
C PRO A 132 -4.74 -9.53 -9.79
N TRP A 133 -5.96 -9.10 -10.08
CA TRP A 133 -6.78 -8.46 -9.05
C TRP A 133 -7.06 -9.45 -7.91
N GLU A 134 -7.19 -8.90 -6.72
CA GLU A 134 -7.55 -9.64 -5.53
C GLU A 134 -8.67 -8.87 -4.83
N GLU A 135 -9.68 -9.59 -4.33
CA GLU A 135 -10.77 -8.98 -3.58
C GLU A 135 -10.26 -8.46 -2.23
N PRO A 136 -10.66 -7.25 -1.80
CA PRO A 136 -10.39 -6.76 -0.46
C PRO A 136 -10.94 -7.69 0.64
N LEU A 137 -10.12 -8.00 1.63
CA LEU A 137 -10.52 -8.84 2.77
C LEU A 137 -11.27 -8.02 3.83
N GLY A 138 -12.54 -7.72 3.56
CA GLY A 138 -13.44 -7.09 4.53
C GLY A 138 -13.37 -5.55 4.60
N PHE A 139 -12.60 -4.91 3.72
CA PHE A 139 -12.54 -3.45 3.57
C PHE A 139 -12.96 -3.05 2.15
N SER A 140 -13.25 -1.77 1.90
CA SER A 140 -13.48 -1.27 0.53
C SER A 140 -12.17 -0.82 -0.11
N ALA A 141 -11.94 -1.19 -1.39
CA ALA A 141 -10.81 -0.70 -2.17
C ALA A 141 -10.90 0.81 -2.51
N GLU A 142 -12.05 1.42 -2.25
CA GLU A 142 -12.32 2.83 -2.52
C GLU A 142 -13.06 3.48 -1.35
N GLY A 143 -12.71 4.72 -1.04
CA GLY A 143 -13.40 5.46 0.00
C GLY A 143 -12.89 6.88 0.19
N LYS A 144 -13.58 7.59 1.10
CA LYS A 144 -13.34 9.01 1.38
C LYS A 144 -12.02 9.20 2.11
N PHE A 145 -11.30 10.22 1.71
CA PHE A 145 -10.13 10.72 2.41
C PHE A 145 -10.58 11.59 3.60
N PHE A 146 -9.99 11.35 4.76
CA PHE A 146 -10.19 12.15 5.96
C PHE A 146 -8.81 12.69 6.38
N VAL A 147 -8.73 14.02 6.53
CA VAL A 147 -7.63 14.74 7.19
C VAL A 147 -8.27 15.66 8.21
#